data_AF-A0A2S3Y660-F1
#
_entry.id   AF-A0A2S3Y660-F1
#
_cell.length_a   1.000
_cell.length_b   1.000
_cell.length_c   1.000
_cell.angle_alpha   90.00
_cell.angle_beta   90.00
_cell.angle_gamma   90.00
#
_symmetry.space_group_name_H-M   'P 1'
#
loop_
_entity.id
_entity.type
_entity.pdbx_description
1 polymer ?
#
loop_
_entity_poly.entity_id
_entity_poly.type
_entity_poly.pdbx_seq_one_letter_code
_entity_poly.pdbx_strand_id
1 'polypeptide(L)'
;MQDTAPPTATGPESATPYTPTARTVPTRAKERASYDRELVHSILDAACLCHLGFVRDAAPVVLPTLYGRVGERLYVHGSTGSRPLRNARAAADPGLPVCLTVTHVDALVLARSAFHHSINYRSVVVHGTATTVTDPEERRIALDAIVDQAVPGRSRDARPANTKELAATAVIRLDLDEVSAKVRTGGPNDEPEDLTLPHWTGIVPLTRGYGSPVPAEDLDPAVGVPEYLRAL
;
A
#
# COMPACT_ATOMS: atom_id res chain seq x y z
N MET A 1 6.89 -6.92 -55.57
CA MET A 1 6.53 -5.88 -54.59
C MET A 1 5.53 -6.50 -53.65
N GLN A 2 5.97 -6.87 -52.45
CA GLN A 2 5.14 -7.44 -51.40
C GLN A 2 4.61 -6.29 -50.55
N ASP A 3 3.29 -6.15 -50.50
CA ASP A 3 2.62 -5.28 -49.54
C ASP A 3 2.80 -5.87 -48.14
N THR A 4 3.51 -5.13 -47.30
CA THR A 4 3.71 -5.46 -45.89
C THR A 4 2.67 -4.69 -45.09
N ALA A 5 1.67 -5.38 -44.56
CA ALA A 5 0.72 -4.79 -43.61
C ALA A 5 1.47 -4.41 -42.31
N PRO A 6 1.16 -3.25 -41.69
CA PRO A 6 1.81 -2.84 -40.46
C PRO A 6 1.36 -3.73 -39.28
N PRO A 7 2.23 -3.98 -38.30
CA PRO A 7 1.88 -4.77 -37.13
C PRO A 7 0.88 -4.01 -36.25
N THR A 8 -0.23 -4.66 -35.95
CA THR A 8 -1.20 -4.22 -34.94
C THR A 8 -0.49 -4.16 -33.59
N ALA A 9 -0.33 -2.94 -33.05
CA ALA A 9 0.14 -2.73 -31.70
C ALA A 9 -0.88 -3.33 -30.72
N THR A 10 -0.50 -4.39 -30.03
CA THR A 10 -1.21 -4.89 -28.86
C THR A 10 -1.09 -3.84 -27.75
N GLY A 11 -2.17 -3.10 -27.51
CA GLY A 11 -2.30 -2.31 -26.28
C GLY A 11 -2.24 -3.21 -25.05
N PRO A 12 -1.95 -2.68 -23.85
CA PRO A 12 -1.95 -3.48 -22.64
C PRO A 12 -3.33 -4.11 -22.46
N GLU A 13 -3.36 -5.43 -22.35
CA GLU A 13 -4.56 -6.20 -22.07
C GLU A 13 -5.08 -5.76 -20.70
N SER A 14 -6.12 -4.93 -20.70
CA SER A 14 -6.72 -4.37 -19.50
C SER A 14 -7.17 -5.51 -18.58
N ALA A 15 -6.47 -5.67 -17.46
CA ALA A 15 -6.72 -6.77 -16.54
C ALA A 15 -8.12 -6.67 -15.92
N THR A 16 -8.79 -7.81 -15.74
CA THR A 16 -10.15 -7.88 -15.19
C THR A 16 -10.23 -7.16 -13.83
N PRO A 17 -11.21 -6.25 -13.61
CA PRO A 17 -11.38 -5.57 -12.34
C PRO A 17 -11.70 -6.56 -11.21
N TYR A 18 -11.49 -6.16 -9.97
CA TYR A 18 -11.87 -6.97 -8.81
C TYR A 18 -13.40 -7.06 -8.67
N THR A 19 -13.88 -8.21 -8.21
CA THR A 19 -15.31 -8.43 -7.98
C THR A 19 -15.73 -7.77 -6.67
N PRO A 20 -16.69 -6.82 -6.68
CA PRO A 20 -17.21 -6.23 -5.45
C PRO A 20 -17.91 -7.27 -4.58
N THR A 21 -17.76 -7.12 -3.27
CA THR A 21 -18.37 -7.96 -2.24
C THR A 21 -19.17 -7.10 -1.26
N ALA A 22 -19.96 -7.74 -0.39
CA ALA A 22 -20.67 -7.03 0.67
C ALA A 22 -19.74 -6.23 1.61
N ARG A 23 -18.48 -6.67 1.84
CA ARG A 23 -17.54 -5.94 2.71
C ARG A 23 -16.78 -4.82 1.99
N THR A 24 -16.67 -4.88 0.66
CA THR A 24 -15.90 -3.92 -0.14
C THR A 24 -16.75 -2.86 -0.81
N VAL A 25 -18.08 -3.00 -0.81
CA VAL A 25 -19.00 -1.94 -1.28
C VAL A 25 -19.29 -0.96 -0.13
N PRO A 26 -18.81 0.30 -0.22
CA PRO A 26 -19.07 1.27 0.85
C PRO A 26 -20.53 1.68 0.89
N THR A 27 -21.03 2.06 2.06
CA THR A 27 -22.40 2.59 2.21
C THR A 27 -22.51 4.06 1.81
N ARG A 28 -21.42 4.84 1.94
CA ARG A 28 -21.36 6.27 1.61
C ARG A 28 -20.33 6.58 0.53
N ALA A 29 -20.68 7.54 -0.33
CA ALA A 29 -19.85 8.01 -1.44
C ALA A 29 -19.39 6.85 -2.33
N LYS A 30 -20.35 6.06 -2.82
CA LYS A 30 -20.14 4.84 -3.62
C LYS A 30 -19.46 5.14 -4.94
N GLU A 31 -19.75 6.29 -5.51
CA GLU A 31 -19.15 6.84 -6.71
C GLU A 31 -17.63 7.06 -6.59
N ARG A 32 -17.09 7.09 -5.37
CA ARG A 32 -15.65 7.19 -5.11
C ARG A 32 -14.96 5.83 -5.03
N ALA A 33 -15.72 4.73 -4.96
CA ALA A 33 -15.16 3.39 -4.92
C ALA A 33 -14.71 2.98 -6.32
N SER A 34 -13.58 2.30 -6.41
CA SER A 34 -13.10 1.69 -7.63
C SER A 34 -12.58 0.29 -7.35
N TYR A 35 -12.76 -0.59 -8.33
CA TYR A 35 -12.28 -1.96 -8.34
C TYR A 35 -11.33 -2.21 -9.52
N ASP A 36 -10.91 -1.13 -10.17
CA ASP A 36 -9.93 -1.17 -11.23
C ASP A 36 -8.58 -1.68 -10.69
N ARG A 37 -8.04 -2.71 -11.36
CA ARG A 37 -6.88 -3.44 -10.87
C ARG A 37 -5.61 -2.60 -10.92
N GLU A 38 -5.42 -1.87 -12.03
CA GLU A 38 -4.27 -1.00 -12.22
C GLU A 38 -4.25 0.14 -11.18
N LEU A 39 -5.40 0.74 -10.90
CA LEU A 39 -5.55 1.75 -9.86
C LEU A 39 -5.21 1.19 -8.48
N VAL A 40 -5.76 0.02 -8.11
CA VAL A 40 -5.45 -0.63 -6.82
C VAL A 40 -3.95 -0.88 -6.69
N HIS A 41 -3.33 -1.47 -7.72
CA HIS A 41 -1.90 -1.76 -7.73
C HIS A 41 -1.07 -0.49 -7.62
N SER A 42 -1.38 0.56 -8.39
CA SER A 42 -0.65 1.83 -8.34
C SER A 42 -0.71 2.51 -6.96
N ILE A 43 -1.84 2.40 -6.25
CA ILE A 43 -1.98 2.95 -4.89
C ILE A 43 -1.12 2.15 -3.90
N LEU A 44 -1.12 0.82 -4.01
CA LEU A 44 -0.30 -0.07 -3.20
C LEU A 44 1.19 0.11 -3.51
N ASP A 45 1.58 0.33 -4.76
CA ASP A 45 2.98 0.46 -5.14
C ASP A 45 3.59 1.79 -4.71
N ALA A 46 2.79 2.83 -4.57
CA ALA A 46 3.24 4.15 -4.18
C ALA A 46 3.55 4.31 -2.67
N ALA A 47 3.33 3.28 -1.84
CA ALA A 47 3.58 3.30 -0.40
C ALA A 47 4.34 2.06 0.07
N CYS A 48 5.13 2.23 1.12
CA CYS A 48 5.78 1.14 1.83
C CYS A 48 5.15 0.84 3.20
N LEU A 49 4.31 1.74 3.71
CA LEU A 49 3.63 1.62 5.00
C LEU A 49 2.15 1.23 4.81
N CYS A 50 1.71 0.20 5.53
CA CYS A 50 0.30 -0.13 5.67
C CYS A 50 -0.13 -0.14 7.14
N HIS A 51 -1.44 -0.18 7.34
CA HIS A 51 -2.07 -0.42 8.63
C HIS A 51 -2.74 -1.79 8.60
N LEU A 52 -2.21 -2.72 9.39
CA LEU A 52 -2.74 -4.08 9.51
C LEU A 52 -3.70 -4.17 10.70
N GLY A 53 -4.99 -4.22 10.41
CA GLY A 53 -6.08 -4.43 11.37
C GLY A 53 -6.39 -5.91 11.56
N PHE A 54 -6.58 -6.34 12.80
CA PHE A 54 -7.04 -7.69 13.17
C PHE A 54 -7.69 -7.69 14.56
N VAL A 55 -8.37 -8.77 14.94
CA VAL A 55 -8.96 -8.92 16.28
C VAL A 55 -8.05 -9.75 17.16
N ARG A 56 -7.84 -9.30 18.40
CA ARG A 56 -7.08 -10.00 19.44
C ARG A 56 -7.79 -9.83 20.77
N ASP A 57 -7.99 -10.93 21.50
CA ASP A 57 -8.67 -10.91 22.81
C ASP A 57 -10.03 -10.19 22.74
N ALA A 58 -10.78 -10.46 21.64
CA ALA A 58 -12.04 -9.80 21.28
C ALA A 58 -11.96 -8.26 21.04
N ALA A 59 -10.76 -7.67 20.99
CA ALA A 59 -10.53 -6.26 20.75
C ALA A 59 -9.84 -6.01 19.39
N PRO A 60 -10.21 -4.95 18.65
CA PRO A 60 -9.51 -4.58 17.43
C PRO A 60 -8.10 -4.05 17.75
N VAL A 61 -7.14 -4.45 16.93
CA VAL A 61 -5.76 -3.96 16.96
C VAL A 61 -5.41 -3.51 15.56
N VAL A 62 -4.73 -2.36 15.45
CA VAL A 62 -4.20 -1.84 14.19
C VAL A 62 -2.71 -1.59 14.35
N LEU A 63 -1.90 -2.21 13.51
CA LEU A 63 -0.45 -2.07 13.55
C LEU A 63 0.06 -1.37 12.29
N PRO A 64 0.79 -0.25 12.42
CA PRO A 64 1.56 0.29 11.32
C PRO A 64 2.77 -0.62 11.06
N THR A 65 2.96 -1.03 9.80
CA THR A 65 4.07 -1.91 9.40
C THR A 65 4.46 -1.71 7.95
N LEU A 66 5.71 -2.04 7.62
CA LEU A 66 6.12 -2.20 6.24
C LEU A 66 5.41 -3.40 5.61
N TYR A 67 5.14 -3.30 4.31
CA TYR A 67 4.68 -4.40 3.48
C TYR A 67 5.40 -4.39 2.14
N GLY A 68 5.22 -5.45 1.36
CA GLY A 68 5.64 -5.50 -0.04
C GLY A 68 4.58 -6.19 -0.89
N ARG A 69 4.42 -5.76 -2.14
CA ARG A 69 3.51 -6.40 -3.09
C ARG A 69 4.28 -7.22 -4.13
N VAL A 70 3.80 -8.44 -4.42
CA VAL A 70 4.26 -9.23 -5.57
C VAL A 70 3.04 -9.75 -6.31
N GLY A 71 2.75 -9.16 -7.47
CA GLY A 71 1.53 -9.47 -8.22
C GLY A 71 0.28 -9.23 -7.36
N GLU A 72 -0.51 -10.28 -7.15
CA GLU A 72 -1.78 -10.26 -6.41
C GLU A 72 -1.62 -10.55 -4.90
N ARG A 73 -0.41 -10.38 -4.36
CA ARG A 73 -0.09 -10.75 -2.97
C ARG A 73 0.56 -9.61 -2.22
N LEU A 74 0.10 -9.42 -0.99
CA LEU A 74 0.71 -8.53 -0.01
C LEU A 74 1.44 -9.37 1.03
N TYR A 75 2.65 -8.96 1.35
CA TYR A 75 3.49 -9.59 2.36
C TYR A 75 3.81 -8.63 3.48
N VAL A 76 3.73 -9.12 4.72
CA VAL A 76 4.14 -8.39 5.92
C VAL A 76 5.07 -9.31 6.71
N HIS A 77 6.16 -8.75 7.24
CA HIS A 77 7.08 -9.49 8.09
C HIS A 77 7.00 -9.01 9.54
N GLY A 78 7.55 -9.83 10.45
CA GLY A 78 7.76 -9.45 11.84
C GLY A 78 8.55 -10.51 12.58
N SER A 79 8.84 -10.27 13.85
CA SER A 79 9.47 -11.29 14.68
C SER A 79 8.59 -12.55 14.75
N THR A 80 9.19 -13.73 14.73
CA THR A 80 8.49 -15.00 15.02
C THR A 80 7.79 -15.00 16.38
N GLY A 81 8.29 -14.22 17.34
CA GLY A 81 7.66 -14.02 18.66
C GLY A 81 6.56 -12.96 18.68
N SER A 82 6.42 -12.16 17.62
CA SER A 82 5.43 -11.08 17.57
C SER A 82 4.02 -11.67 17.54
N ARG A 83 3.10 -11.00 18.25
CA ARG A 83 1.75 -11.52 18.47
C ARG A 83 0.94 -11.72 17.18
N PRO A 84 0.97 -10.82 16.17
CA PRO A 84 0.24 -11.05 14.92
C PRO A 84 0.75 -12.28 14.17
N LEU A 85 2.08 -12.47 14.12
CA LEU A 85 2.71 -13.59 13.42
C LEU A 85 2.51 -14.91 14.17
N ARG A 86 2.55 -14.88 15.52
CA ARG A 86 2.14 -16.01 16.36
C ARG A 86 0.68 -16.37 16.14
N ASN A 87 -0.21 -15.37 16.08
CA ASN A 87 -1.64 -15.60 15.87
C ASN A 87 -1.92 -16.12 14.45
N ALA A 88 -1.25 -15.63 13.42
CA ALA A 88 -1.37 -16.18 12.07
C ALA A 88 -0.87 -17.62 11.97
N ARG A 89 0.16 -17.99 12.76
CA ARG A 89 0.64 -19.37 12.87
C ARG A 89 -0.24 -20.27 13.73
N ALA A 90 -0.84 -19.71 14.79
CA ALA A 90 -1.64 -20.43 15.78
C ALA A 90 -3.13 -20.49 15.44
N ALA A 91 -3.61 -19.58 14.59
CA ALA A 91 -4.95 -19.64 14.06
C ALA A 91 -5.10 -20.97 13.31
N ALA A 92 -6.16 -21.70 13.64
CA ALA A 92 -6.55 -22.87 12.86
C ALA A 92 -6.76 -22.47 11.39
N ASP A 93 -6.69 -23.45 10.50
CA ASP A 93 -7.20 -23.33 9.13
C ASP A 93 -8.55 -22.58 9.16
N PRO A 94 -8.69 -21.40 8.52
CA PRO A 94 -7.91 -20.89 7.38
C PRO A 94 -6.78 -19.87 7.64
N GLY A 95 -6.45 -19.50 8.88
CA GLY A 95 -5.43 -18.49 9.22
C GLY A 95 -6.00 -17.28 9.99
N LEU A 96 -5.32 -16.13 9.96
CA LEU A 96 -5.73 -14.93 10.72
C LEU A 96 -6.59 -13.98 9.87
N PRO A 97 -7.86 -13.73 10.21
CA PRO A 97 -8.64 -12.68 9.55
C PRO A 97 -8.02 -11.31 9.77
N VAL A 98 -7.77 -10.59 8.68
CA VAL A 98 -7.14 -9.27 8.69
C VAL A 98 -7.86 -8.28 7.77
N CYS A 99 -7.58 -7.00 8.01
CA CYS A 99 -7.86 -5.89 7.12
C CYS A 99 -6.58 -5.08 6.94
N LEU A 100 -6.02 -5.02 5.73
CA LEU A 100 -4.84 -4.22 5.43
C LEU A 100 -5.27 -2.95 4.69
N THR A 101 -4.87 -1.79 5.21
CA THR A 101 -5.22 -0.49 4.64
C THR A 101 -3.97 0.32 4.27
N VAL A 102 -3.99 0.92 3.07
CA VAL A 102 -2.99 1.89 2.60
C VAL A 102 -3.70 3.18 2.24
N THR A 103 -3.13 4.34 2.60
CA THR A 103 -3.74 5.65 2.34
C THR A 103 -2.70 6.69 1.96
N HIS A 104 -3.01 7.44 0.91
CA HIS A 104 -2.30 8.63 0.46
C HIS A 104 -3.21 9.84 0.65
N VAL A 105 -2.68 10.87 1.31
CA VAL A 105 -3.32 12.19 1.37
C VAL A 105 -2.65 13.04 0.30
N ASP A 106 -3.45 13.53 -0.64
CA ASP A 106 -2.98 14.26 -1.80
C ASP A 106 -3.24 15.77 -1.68
N ALA A 107 -4.25 16.19 -0.92
CA ALA A 107 -4.49 17.60 -0.61
C ALA A 107 -5.46 17.82 0.56
N LEU A 108 -5.39 18.98 1.20
CA LEU A 108 -6.48 19.51 2.03
C LEU A 108 -7.50 20.22 1.15
N VAL A 109 -8.79 20.04 1.41
CA VAL A 109 -9.87 20.74 0.74
C VAL A 109 -10.58 21.62 1.75
N LEU A 110 -10.45 22.93 1.57
CA LEU A 110 -10.95 23.94 2.49
C LEU A 110 -12.17 24.61 1.88
N ALA A 111 -13.34 24.35 2.47
CA ALA A 111 -14.62 24.94 2.09
C ALA A 111 -14.91 26.19 2.91
N ARG A 112 -15.97 26.93 2.56
CA ARG A 112 -16.44 28.10 3.32
C ARG A 112 -17.18 27.69 4.58
N SER A 113 -18.01 26.65 4.49
CA SER A 113 -18.67 26.04 5.64
C SER A 113 -17.78 24.95 6.26
N ALA A 114 -17.70 24.96 7.59
CA ALA A 114 -16.91 23.99 8.34
C ALA A 114 -17.31 22.53 8.03
N PHE A 115 -18.56 22.31 7.63
CA PHE A 115 -19.09 20.99 7.28
C PHE A 115 -18.50 20.41 5.99
N HIS A 116 -18.11 21.25 5.04
CA HIS A 116 -17.65 20.82 3.72
C HIS A 116 -16.12 20.69 3.60
N HIS A 117 -15.37 20.90 4.69
CA HIS A 117 -13.94 20.59 4.73
C HIS A 117 -13.69 19.10 4.45
N SER A 118 -12.62 18.81 3.71
CA SER A 118 -12.28 17.43 3.33
C SER A 118 -10.80 17.29 2.97
N ILE A 119 -10.45 16.14 2.40
CA ILE A 119 -9.13 15.87 1.82
C ILE A 119 -9.28 15.23 0.44
N ASN A 120 -8.37 15.50 -0.47
CA ASN A 120 -8.16 14.63 -1.62
C ASN A 120 -7.24 13.49 -1.19
N TYR A 121 -7.61 12.27 -1.56
CA TYR A 121 -6.93 11.07 -1.09
C TYR A 121 -7.13 9.90 -2.04
N ARG A 122 -6.26 8.91 -1.91
CA ARG A 122 -6.37 7.58 -2.52
C ARG A 122 -6.12 6.55 -1.44
N SER A 123 -7.00 5.56 -1.31
CA SER A 123 -6.83 4.49 -0.34
C SER A 123 -7.19 3.15 -0.92
N VAL A 124 -6.51 2.09 -0.47
CA VAL A 124 -6.88 0.70 -0.73
C VAL A 124 -7.16 -0.01 0.59
N VAL A 125 -8.24 -0.77 0.64
CA VAL A 125 -8.61 -1.64 1.76
C VAL A 125 -8.71 -3.07 1.24
N VAL A 126 -7.96 -3.98 1.86
CA VAL A 126 -7.93 -5.41 1.53
C VAL A 126 -8.42 -6.20 2.73
N HIS A 127 -9.51 -6.94 2.55
CA HIS A 127 -10.01 -7.91 3.52
C HIS A 127 -9.54 -9.30 3.14
N GLY A 128 -9.24 -10.13 4.14
CA GLY A 128 -8.97 -11.54 3.86
C GLY A 128 -8.43 -12.26 5.07
N THR A 129 -7.85 -13.43 4.81
CA THR A 129 -7.24 -14.27 5.82
C THR A 129 -5.75 -14.35 5.54
N ALA A 130 -4.95 -13.78 6.42
CA ALA A 130 -3.50 -13.84 6.32
C ALA A 130 -2.99 -15.23 6.72
N THR A 131 -2.09 -15.78 5.90
CA THR A 131 -1.49 -17.10 6.09
C THR A 131 0.03 -16.98 6.24
N THR A 132 0.64 -17.88 7.00
CA THR A 132 2.10 -17.88 7.19
C THR A 132 2.78 -18.40 5.93
N VAL A 133 3.82 -17.69 5.47
CA VAL A 133 4.68 -18.15 4.38
C VAL A 133 5.70 -19.15 4.93
N THR A 134 5.59 -20.41 4.50
CA THR A 134 6.46 -21.51 4.94
C THR A 134 7.44 -21.97 3.87
N ASP A 135 7.13 -21.75 2.60
CA ASP A 135 8.04 -22.05 1.49
C ASP A 135 9.28 -21.14 1.55
N PRO A 136 10.51 -21.70 1.54
CA PRO A 136 11.73 -20.90 1.66
C PRO A 136 11.92 -19.89 0.52
N GLU A 137 11.56 -20.23 -0.71
CA GLU A 137 11.74 -19.35 -1.87
C GLU A 137 10.70 -18.23 -1.88
N GLU A 138 9.43 -18.54 -1.60
CA GLU A 138 8.39 -17.52 -1.41
C GLU A 138 8.79 -16.57 -0.28
N ARG A 139 9.30 -17.10 0.84
CA ARG A 139 9.74 -16.28 1.98
C ARG A 139 10.86 -15.33 1.59
N ARG A 140 11.84 -15.78 0.79
CA ARG A 140 12.92 -14.95 0.29
C ARG A 140 12.38 -13.84 -0.62
N ILE A 141 11.54 -14.19 -1.59
CA ILE A 141 10.89 -13.22 -2.50
C ILE A 141 10.11 -12.17 -1.71
N ALA A 142 9.35 -12.60 -0.70
CA ALA A 142 8.57 -11.70 0.13
C ALA A 142 9.42 -10.71 0.93
N LEU A 143 10.53 -11.18 1.52
CA LEU A 143 11.45 -10.32 2.26
C LEU A 143 12.15 -9.32 1.35
N ASP A 144 12.61 -9.75 0.17
CA ASP A 144 13.20 -8.87 -0.84
C ASP A 144 12.18 -7.81 -1.30
N ALA A 145 10.93 -8.24 -1.56
CA ALA A 145 9.85 -7.34 -1.97
C ALA A 145 9.50 -6.30 -0.90
N ILE A 146 9.52 -6.65 0.39
CA ILE A 146 9.29 -5.67 1.47
C ILE A 146 10.39 -4.61 1.50
N VAL A 147 11.65 -5.01 1.30
CA VAL A 147 12.77 -4.07 1.23
C VAL A 147 12.66 -3.18 0.00
N ASP A 148 12.38 -3.76 -1.17
CA ASP A 148 12.29 -3.03 -2.43
C ASP A 148 11.03 -2.16 -2.55
N GLN A 149 9.95 -2.49 -1.82
CA GLN A 149 8.78 -1.62 -1.67
C GLN A 149 9.15 -0.31 -0.96
N ALA A 150 10.06 -0.38 0.03
CA ALA A 150 10.54 0.80 0.73
C ALA A 150 11.50 1.61 -0.15
N VAL A 151 12.45 0.94 -0.79
CA VAL A 151 13.42 1.56 -1.69
C VAL A 151 13.75 0.59 -2.83
N PRO A 152 13.33 0.88 -4.07
CA PRO A 152 13.58 -0.01 -5.20
C PRO A 152 15.06 -0.34 -5.39
N GLY A 153 15.38 -1.63 -5.42
CA GLY A 153 16.73 -2.15 -5.64
C GLY A 153 17.56 -2.31 -4.37
N ARG A 154 17.08 -1.85 -3.21
CA ARG A 154 17.80 -1.92 -1.93
C ARG A 154 18.05 -3.35 -1.47
N SER A 155 17.19 -4.30 -1.82
CA SER A 155 17.37 -5.72 -1.48
C SER A 155 18.69 -6.31 -2.01
N ARG A 156 19.15 -5.80 -3.16
CA ARG A 156 20.40 -6.24 -3.83
C ARG A 156 21.64 -5.45 -3.41
N ASP A 157 21.45 -4.32 -2.73
CA ASP A 157 22.51 -3.42 -2.26
C ASP A 157 22.75 -3.54 -0.74
N ALA A 158 22.24 -4.61 -0.14
CA ALA A 158 22.51 -5.01 1.24
C ALA A 158 22.93 -6.47 1.26
N ARG A 159 23.68 -6.89 2.29
CA ARG A 159 23.97 -8.32 2.45
C ARG A 159 22.66 -9.10 2.65
N PRO A 160 22.55 -10.32 2.11
CA PRO A 160 21.43 -11.19 2.44
C PRO A 160 21.34 -11.47 3.94
N ALA A 161 20.12 -11.78 4.39
CA ALA A 161 19.86 -12.21 5.76
C ALA A 161 20.55 -13.56 6.04
N ASN A 162 21.18 -13.69 7.20
CA ASN A 162 21.80 -14.93 7.64
C ASN A 162 20.75 -15.88 8.27
N THR A 163 21.17 -17.13 8.55
CA THR A 163 20.29 -18.16 9.13
C THR A 163 19.61 -17.73 10.43
N LYS A 164 20.31 -16.99 11.30
CA LYS A 164 19.77 -16.53 12.58
C LYS A 164 18.69 -15.47 12.38
N GLU A 165 18.93 -14.52 11.47
CA GLU A 165 17.97 -13.46 11.11
C GLU A 165 16.71 -14.05 10.48
N LEU A 166 16.88 -15.00 9.55
CA LEU A 166 15.77 -15.71 8.91
C LEU A 166 14.98 -16.55 9.91
N ALA A 167 15.63 -17.18 10.89
CA ALA A 167 14.96 -17.94 11.94
C ALA A 167 14.16 -17.05 12.93
N ALA A 168 14.58 -15.79 13.10
CA ALA A 168 13.89 -14.83 13.95
C ALA A 168 12.73 -14.10 13.24
N THR A 169 12.57 -14.31 11.93
CA THR A 169 11.63 -13.55 11.08
C THR A 169 10.54 -14.46 10.52
N ALA A 170 9.28 -14.07 10.74
CA ALA A 170 8.11 -14.68 10.11
C ALA A 170 7.53 -13.73 9.06
N VAL A 171 6.92 -14.30 8.03
CA VAL A 171 6.23 -13.57 6.96
C VAL A 171 4.81 -14.10 6.86
N ILE A 172 3.85 -13.20 6.72
CA ILE A 172 2.46 -13.53 6.36
C ILE A 172 2.14 -13.00 4.98
N ARG A 173 1.31 -13.75 4.26
CA ARG A 173 0.73 -13.38 2.97
C ARG A 173 -0.75 -13.05 3.13
N LEU A 174 -1.21 -12.05 2.40
CA LEU A 174 -2.60 -11.75 2.14
C LEU A 174 -2.82 -11.64 0.63
N ASP A 175 -3.71 -12.45 0.07
CA ASP A 175 -4.07 -12.43 -1.35
C ASP A 175 -5.10 -11.29 -1.62
N LEU A 176 -5.02 -10.67 -2.80
CA LEU A 176 -5.90 -9.56 -3.23
C LEU A 176 -7.25 -10.06 -3.78
N ASP A 177 -7.98 -10.85 -2.99
CA ASP A 177 -9.28 -11.40 -3.43
C ASP A 177 -10.45 -10.44 -3.16
N GLU A 178 -10.43 -9.77 -2.00
CA GLU A 178 -11.51 -8.89 -1.55
C GLU A 178 -10.95 -7.50 -1.25
N VAL A 179 -10.87 -6.67 -2.29
CA VAL A 179 -10.22 -5.37 -2.28
C VAL A 179 -11.13 -4.27 -2.80
N SER A 180 -10.98 -3.06 -2.25
CA SER A 180 -11.56 -1.85 -2.80
C SER A 180 -10.55 -0.71 -2.77
N ALA A 181 -10.53 0.10 -3.84
CA ALA A 181 -9.94 1.42 -3.82
C ALA A 181 -11.03 2.46 -3.52
N LYS A 182 -10.64 3.56 -2.88
CA LYS A 182 -11.48 4.75 -2.75
C LYS A 182 -10.66 6.00 -3.03
N VAL A 183 -11.15 6.84 -3.93
CA VAL A 183 -10.45 8.03 -4.40
C VAL A 183 -11.33 9.26 -4.29
N ARG A 184 -10.77 10.36 -3.80
CA ARG A 184 -11.37 11.68 -3.87
C ARG A 184 -10.38 12.67 -4.49
N THR A 185 -10.82 13.35 -5.53
CA THR A 185 -10.14 14.49 -6.14
C THR A 185 -11.10 15.68 -6.23
N GLY A 186 -10.60 16.84 -6.66
CA GLY A 186 -11.41 18.03 -6.90
C GLY A 186 -11.47 19.01 -5.73
N GLY A 187 -12.26 20.08 -5.94
CA GLY A 187 -12.36 21.21 -5.03
C GLY A 187 -13.39 21.05 -3.91
N PRO A 188 -13.60 22.14 -3.14
CA PRO A 188 -14.69 22.25 -2.18
C PRO A 188 -16.06 22.14 -2.88
N ASN A 189 -17.06 21.66 -2.15
CA ASN A 189 -18.45 21.58 -2.61
C ASN A 189 -19.33 22.41 -1.67
N ASP A 190 -19.16 23.74 -1.74
CA ASP A 190 -19.96 24.72 -0.99
C ASP A 190 -21.41 24.74 -1.50
N GLU A 191 -22.37 24.93 -0.60
CA GLU A 191 -23.77 25.14 -0.98
C GLU A 191 -23.97 26.54 -1.60
N PRO A 192 -24.99 26.75 -2.43
CA PRO A 192 -25.23 28.05 -3.09
C PRO A 192 -25.30 29.24 -2.13
N GLU A 193 -25.85 29.04 -0.92
CA GLU A 193 -25.96 30.06 0.13
C GLU A 193 -24.61 30.47 0.72
N ASP A 194 -23.62 29.58 0.72
CA ASP A 194 -22.29 29.83 1.27
C ASP A 194 -21.39 30.62 0.33
N LEU A 195 -21.69 30.68 -0.98
CA LEU A 195 -20.79 31.22 -2.01
C LEU A 195 -20.40 32.69 -1.79
N THR A 196 -21.24 33.45 -1.10
CA THR A 196 -21.03 34.88 -0.81
C THR A 196 -20.31 35.12 0.52
N LEU A 197 -20.10 34.09 1.34
CA LEU A 197 -19.43 34.22 2.62
C LEU A 197 -17.97 34.66 2.42
N PRO A 198 -17.44 35.59 3.25
CA PRO A 198 -16.10 36.14 3.11
C PRO A 198 -15.03 35.20 3.68
N HIS A 199 -15.10 33.91 3.35
CA HIS A 199 -14.13 32.89 3.75
C HIS A 199 -13.34 32.40 2.54
N TRP A 200 -12.04 32.21 2.72
CA TRP A 200 -11.19 31.61 1.69
C TRP A 200 -11.58 30.14 1.48
N THR A 201 -11.67 29.72 0.22
CA THR A 201 -12.02 28.35 -0.19
C THR A 201 -11.01 27.88 -1.23
N GLY A 202 -10.65 26.59 -1.21
CA GLY A 202 -9.69 26.05 -2.17
C GLY A 202 -9.09 24.72 -1.78
N ILE A 203 -7.96 24.41 -2.42
CA ILE A 203 -7.20 23.18 -2.21
C ILE A 203 -5.79 23.58 -1.76
N VAL A 204 -5.26 22.91 -0.74
CA VAL A 204 -3.84 22.96 -0.37
C VAL A 204 -3.22 21.62 -0.77
N PRO A 205 -2.54 21.53 -1.93
CA PRO A 205 -1.89 20.29 -2.37
C PRO A 205 -0.85 19.82 -1.36
N LEU A 206 -0.80 18.50 -1.13
CA LEU A 206 0.22 17.86 -0.32
C LEU A 206 1.17 17.09 -1.24
N THR A 207 2.40 17.58 -1.38
CA THR A 207 3.44 16.92 -2.17
C THR A 207 4.33 16.09 -1.25
N ARG A 208 4.53 14.82 -1.59
CA ARG A 208 5.52 13.95 -0.94
C ARG A 208 6.83 14.01 -1.72
N GLY A 209 7.93 14.01 -1.00
CA GLY A 209 9.27 13.92 -1.57
C GLY A 209 10.24 13.45 -0.50
N TYR A 210 11.33 12.83 -0.95
CA TYR A 210 12.43 12.47 -0.06
C TYR A 210 13.39 13.65 0.09
N GLY A 211 13.94 13.82 1.29
CA GLY A 211 15.04 14.75 1.53
C GLY A 211 16.37 14.15 1.08
N SER A 212 17.44 14.94 1.18
CA SER A 212 18.80 14.43 0.92
C SER A 212 19.14 13.27 1.87
N PRO A 213 19.70 12.14 1.37
CA PRO A 213 20.15 11.04 2.23
C PRO A 213 21.15 11.51 3.28
N VAL A 214 20.92 11.10 4.53
CA VAL A 214 21.81 11.38 5.67
C VAL A 214 22.60 10.10 5.97
N PRO A 215 23.93 10.08 5.83
CA PRO A 215 24.73 8.90 6.13
C PRO A 215 24.72 8.61 7.65
N ALA A 216 24.87 7.34 8.00
CA ALA A 216 25.09 6.94 9.39
C ALA A 216 26.45 7.46 9.89
N GLU A 217 26.56 7.74 11.19
CA GLU A 217 27.78 8.29 11.80
C GLU A 217 28.99 7.34 11.67
N ASP A 218 28.74 6.03 11.62
CA ASP A 218 29.74 4.97 11.51
C ASP A 218 29.98 4.49 10.07
N LEU A 219 29.36 5.13 9.06
CA LEU A 219 29.60 4.79 7.66
C LEU A 219 31.02 5.18 7.26
N ASP A 220 31.76 4.25 6.67
CA ASP A 220 33.05 4.53 6.05
C ASP A 220 32.91 5.71 5.05
N PRO A 221 33.62 6.84 5.24
CA PRO A 221 33.50 8.01 4.36
C PRO A 221 33.82 7.73 2.89
N ALA A 222 34.52 6.64 2.57
CA ALA A 222 34.77 6.22 1.19
C ALA A 222 33.52 5.62 0.50
N VAL A 223 32.52 5.19 1.27
CA VAL A 223 31.26 4.63 0.75
C VAL A 223 30.32 5.77 0.38
N GLY A 224 30.25 6.07 -0.91
CA GLY A 224 29.34 7.08 -1.45
C GLY A 224 27.87 6.65 -1.41
N VAL A 225 26.97 7.63 -1.43
CA VAL A 225 25.52 7.39 -1.58
C VAL A 225 25.24 6.70 -2.91
N PRO A 226 24.61 5.50 -2.90
CA PRO A 226 24.23 4.78 -4.12
C PRO A 226 23.34 5.61 -5.05
N GLU A 227 23.50 5.41 -6.37
CA GLU A 227 22.78 6.19 -7.38
C GLU A 227 21.26 6.05 -7.27
N TYR A 228 20.75 4.85 -6.98
CA TYR A 228 19.31 4.62 -6.84
C TYR A 228 18.68 5.37 -5.66
N LEU A 229 19.47 5.82 -4.67
CA LEU A 229 18.99 6.69 -3.58
C LEU A 229 18.97 8.16 -3.98
N ARG A 230 19.77 8.58 -4.97
CA ARG A 230 19.77 9.96 -5.48
C ARG A 230 18.55 10.23 -6.37
N ALA A 231 17.94 9.18 -6.88
CA ALA A 231 16.77 9.22 -7.75
C ALA A 231 15.43 9.18 -6.99
N LEU A 232 15.45 9.12 -5.64
CA LEU A 232 14.26 9.15 -4.79
C LEU A 232 13.60 10.54 -4.73
#